data_AF-A0A5Q4FN11-F1
#
_entry.id   AF-A0A5Q4FN11-F1
#
_cell.length_a   1.000
_cell.length_b   1.000
_cell.length_c   1.000
_cell.angle_alpha   90.00
_cell.angle_beta   90.00
_cell.angle_gamma   90.00
#
_symmetry.space_group_name_H-M   'P 1'
#
loop_
_entity.id
_entity.type
_entity.pdbx_description
1 polymer ?
#
loop_
_entity_poly.entity_id
_entity_poly.type
_entity_poly.pdbx_seq_one_letter_code
_entity_poly.pdbx_strand_id
1 'polypeptide(L)'
;MEPARREKQLRDEAVVVPRNNRVEKIDIAANETVVVGDFGDRNILNVVPSPDGSVIAVQVMGEGIYVIDADGSNLCEIGRAEHPVWSPDGRYLIAMITEDDGHHITGSELYAIDITTAQRFHLTAHTDLIALHPTVSPDGRKVAFGDPDTGRIYTMTIR
;
A
#
# COMPACT_ATOMS: atom_id res chain seq x y z
N MET A 1 -23.15 -27.26 36.46
CA MET A 1 -23.23 -27.29 34.98
C MET A 1 -22.75 -25.94 34.48
N GLU A 2 -21.56 -25.95 33.90
CA GLU A 2 -21.00 -24.84 33.16
C GLU A 2 -21.28 -25.09 31.66
N PRO A 3 -21.39 -24.03 30.85
CA PRO A 3 -20.82 -24.14 29.52
C PRO A 3 -19.84 -23.00 29.24
N ALA A 4 -18.60 -23.43 29.04
CA ALA A 4 -17.75 -23.13 27.90
C ALA A 4 -17.41 -21.66 27.63
N ARG A 5 -16.26 -21.26 28.18
CA ARG A 5 -15.06 -20.94 27.40
C ARG A 5 -15.36 -20.31 26.03
N ARG A 6 -15.67 -19.01 26.02
CA ARG A 6 -15.40 -18.16 24.86
C ARG A 6 -13.88 -17.98 24.77
N GLU A 7 -13.21 -19.00 24.25
CA GLU A 7 -11.92 -18.82 23.58
C GLU A 7 -12.20 -17.89 22.40
N LYS A 8 -12.01 -16.59 22.67
CA LYS A 8 -11.84 -15.58 21.66
C LYS A 8 -10.65 -16.06 20.85
N GLN A 9 -10.92 -16.64 19.68
CA GLN A 9 -9.92 -17.06 18.71
C GLN A 9 -8.90 -15.94 18.63
N LEU A 10 -7.72 -16.18 19.21
CA LEU A 10 -6.59 -15.27 19.14
C LEU A 10 -6.36 -15.10 17.65
N ARG A 11 -6.68 -13.90 17.15
CA ARG A 11 -6.37 -13.56 15.77
C ARG A 11 -4.86 -13.73 15.65
N ASP A 12 -4.38 -14.25 14.53
CA ASP A 12 -2.95 -14.22 14.22
C ASP A 12 -2.49 -12.76 14.37
N GLU A 13 -1.89 -12.42 15.51
CA GLU A 13 -1.43 -11.06 15.87
C GLU A 13 -0.08 -10.81 15.20
N ALA A 14 -0.02 -11.10 13.90
CA ALA A 14 1.16 -10.84 13.10
C ALA A 14 1.13 -9.40 12.61
N VAL A 15 2.17 -8.63 12.90
CA VAL A 15 2.36 -7.27 12.40
C VAL A 15 3.49 -7.26 11.39
N VAL A 16 3.27 -6.58 10.26
CA VAL A 16 4.30 -6.33 9.25
C VAL A 16 4.95 -4.99 9.53
N VAL A 17 6.28 -4.97 9.65
CA VAL A 17 7.04 -3.75 9.92
C VAL A 17 8.24 -3.61 8.98
N PRO A 18 8.57 -2.39 8.52
CA PRO A 18 9.88 -2.13 7.93
C PRO A 18 10.94 -2.06 9.04
N ARG A 19 12.07 -2.74 8.84
CA ARG A 19 13.29 -2.58 9.66
C ARG A 19 14.48 -2.40 8.73
N ASN A 20 15.01 -1.18 8.67
CA ASN A 20 16.02 -0.78 7.67
C ASN A 20 15.49 -1.10 6.26
N ASN A 21 16.23 -1.89 5.48
CA ASN A 21 15.87 -2.29 4.12
C ASN A 21 15.15 -3.65 4.07
N ARG A 22 14.57 -4.08 5.19
CA ARG A 22 13.85 -5.35 5.31
C ARG A 22 12.41 -5.16 5.69
N VAL A 23 11.57 -6.07 5.21
CA VAL A 23 10.22 -6.25 5.71
C VAL A 23 10.23 -7.46 6.65
N GLU A 24 9.79 -7.24 7.88
CA GLU A 24 9.70 -8.24 8.92
C GLU A 24 8.24 -8.48 9.29
N LYS A 25 7.87 -9.74 9.45
CA LYS A 25 6.61 -10.17 10.04
C LYS A 25 6.89 -10.64 11.47
N ILE A 26 6.24 -10.00 12.43
CA ILE A 26 6.42 -10.28 13.86
C ILE A 26 5.15 -10.94 14.36
N ASP A 27 5.26 -12.19 14.81
CA ASP A 27 4.20 -12.85 15.58
C ASP A 27 4.34 -12.43 17.04
N ILE A 28 3.39 -11.62 17.51
CA ILE A 28 3.42 -11.06 18.86
C ILE A 28 3.21 -12.16 19.92
N ALA A 29 2.38 -13.15 19.64
CA ALA A 29 2.05 -14.19 20.60
C ALA A 29 3.19 -15.21 20.77
N ALA A 30 3.84 -15.57 19.67
CA ALA A 30 4.99 -16.46 19.66
C ALA A 30 6.31 -15.75 20.02
N ASN A 31 6.33 -14.42 19.98
CA ASN A 31 7.56 -13.62 20.06
C ASN A 31 8.60 -14.06 19.00
N GLU A 32 8.10 -14.35 17.80
CA GLU A 32 8.88 -14.78 16.65
C GLU A 32 8.93 -13.67 15.60
N THR A 33 10.05 -13.58 14.89
CA THR A 33 10.22 -12.61 13.81
C THR A 33 10.78 -13.33 12.59
N VAL A 34 10.11 -13.13 11.46
CA VAL A 34 10.48 -13.69 10.17
C VAL A 34 10.75 -12.53 9.21
N VAL A 35 11.92 -12.55 8.55
CA VAL A 35 12.19 -11.65 7.44
C VAL A 35 11.42 -12.17 6.23
N VAL A 36 10.45 -11.40 5.74
CA VAL A 36 9.65 -11.77 4.57
C VAL A 36 10.21 -11.14 3.29
N GLY A 37 10.93 -10.02 3.40
CA GLY A 37 11.61 -9.41 2.24
C GLY A 37 12.92 -8.74 2.65
N ASP A 38 13.98 -8.98 1.88
CA ASP A 38 15.27 -8.29 1.99
C ASP A 38 15.53 -7.51 0.71
N PHE A 39 15.56 -6.18 0.83
CA PHE A 39 15.76 -5.28 -0.31
C PHE A 39 17.23 -4.86 -0.48
N GLY A 40 18.16 -5.47 0.27
CA GLY A 40 19.59 -5.19 0.19
C GLY A 40 19.91 -3.77 0.63
N ASP A 41 20.56 -2.99 -0.23
CA ASP A 41 20.91 -1.59 0.06
C ASP A 41 19.81 -0.59 -0.34
N ARG A 42 18.69 -1.08 -0.89
CA ARG A 42 17.60 -0.23 -1.36
C ARG A 42 16.78 0.31 -0.19
N ASN A 43 16.48 1.61 -0.25
CA ASN A 43 15.67 2.27 0.77
C ASN A 43 14.17 2.01 0.53
N ILE A 44 13.51 1.42 1.53
CA ILE A 44 12.08 1.08 1.47
C ILE A 44 11.24 2.04 2.29
N LEU A 45 10.05 2.34 1.78
CA LEU A 45 9.04 3.21 2.38
C LEU A 45 7.66 2.57 2.25
N ASN A 46 6.68 3.08 3.00
CA ASN A 46 5.26 2.76 2.83
C ASN A 46 4.97 1.26 2.68
N VAL A 47 5.46 0.46 3.64
CA VAL A 47 5.18 -0.99 3.70
C VAL A 47 3.74 -1.18 4.16
N VAL A 48 2.91 -1.76 3.29
CA VAL A 48 1.47 -1.93 3.55
C VAL A 48 1.00 -3.35 3.22
N PRO A 49 0.57 -4.14 4.21
CA PRO A 49 -0.09 -5.42 3.95
C PRO A 49 -1.47 -5.20 3.31
N SER A 50 -1.84 -6.12 2.43
CA SER A 50 -3.18 -6.25 1.86
C SER A 50 -4.22 -6.50 2.97
N PRO A 51 -5.52 -6.27 2.71
CA PRO A 51 -6.57 -6.38 3.74
C PRO A 51 -6.67 -7.77 4.39
N ASP A 52 -6.37 -8.84 3.64
CA ASP A 52 -6.30 -10.22 4.14
C ASP A 52 -4.91 -10.62 4.64
N GLY A 53 -3.91 -9.75 4.44
CA GLY A 53 -2.53 -9.93 4.85
C GLY A 53 -1.76 -10.94 4.01
N SER A 54 -2.26 -11.39 2.85
CA SER A 54 -1.58 -12.40 2.02
C SER A 54 -0.47 -11.83 1.16
N VAL A 55 -0.59 -10.56 0.76
CA VAL A 55 0.39 -9.80 -0.05
C VAL A 55 0.81 -8.53 0.69
N ILE A 56 2.07 -8.12 0.54
CA ILE A 56 2.62 -6.88 1.10
C ILE A 56 3.11 -6.01 -0.05
N ALA A 57 2.63 -4.76 -0.13
CA ALA A 57 3.19 -3.77 -1.03
C ALA A 57 4.29 -2.97 -0.33
N VAL A 58 5.35 -2.67 -1.05
CA VAL A 58 6.54 -1.97 -0.57
C VAL A 58 6.92 -0.92 -1.61
N GLN A 59 7.02 0.34 -1.19
CA GLN A 59 7.62 1.36 -2.06
C GLN A 59 9.14 1.30 -1.90
N VAL A 60 9.86 1.21 -3.01
CA VAL A 60 11.31 1.35 -3.07
C VAL A 60 11.63 2.73 -3.62
N MET A 61 12.34 3.54 -2.83
CA MET A 61 12.64 4.93 -3.15
C MET A 61 13.49 5.01 -4.43
N GLY A 62 13.02 5.77 -5.42
CA GLY A 62 13.69 5.93 -6.73
C GLY A 62 13.40 4.82 -7.75
N GLU A 63 12.68 3.76 -7.38
CA GLU A 63 12.31 2.67 -8.30
C GLU A 63 10.79 2.64 -8.53
N GLY A 64 10.01 2.34 -7.50
CA GLY A 64 8.56 2.18 -7.63
C GLY A 64 7.98 1.26 -6.56
N ILE A 65 6.83 0.65 -6.87
CA ILE A 65 6.17 -0.28 -5.97
C ILE A 65 6.53 -1.71 -6.33
N TYR A 66 6.89 -2.47 -5.31
CA TYR A 66 7.01 -3.92 -5.34
C TYR A 66 5.88 -4.54 -4.53
N VAL A 67 5.51 -5.77 -4.89
CA VAL A 67 4.66 -6.65 -4.09
C VAL A 67 5.41 -7.92 -3.78
N ILE A 68 5.14 -8.49 -2.60
CA ILE A 68 5.70 -9.76 -2.15
C ILE A 68 4.64 -10.51 -1.36
N ASP A 69 4.57 -11.83 -1.50
CA ASP A 69 3.67 -12.64 -0.70
C ASP A 69 4.12 -12.64 0.76
N ALA A 70 3.18 -12.83 1.68
CA ALA A 70 3.45 -12.77 3.12
C ALA A 70 4.32 -13.93 3.64
N ASP A 71 4.58 -14.95 2.81
CA ASP A 71 5.56 -16.00 3.05
C ASP A 71 6.96 -15.68 2.48
N GLY A 72 7.11 -14.52 1.83
CA GLY A 72 8.33 -14.03 1.21
C GLY A 72 8.55 -14.48 -0.24
N SER A 73 7.60 -15.21 -0.83
CA SER A 73 7.65 -15.61 -2.23
C SER A 73 7.10 -14.53 -3.18
N ASN A 74 7.24 -14.75 -4.48
CA ASN A 74 6.63 -13.94 -5.54
C ASN A 74 6.94 -12.43 -5.48
N LEU A 75 8.14 -12.04 -5.03
CA LEU A 75 8.61 -10.66 -5.13
C LEU A 75 8.58 -10.17 -6.58
N CYS A 76 7.78 -9.16 -6.86
CA CYS A 76 7.54 -8.63 -8.20
C CYS A 76 7.47 -7.11 -8.20
N GLU A 77 8.08 -6.47 -9.20
CA GLU A 77 7.94 -5.03 -9.43
C GLU A 77 6.64 -4.75 -10.20
N ILE A 78 5.81 -3.84 -9.68
CA ILE A 78 4.56 -3.39 -10.32
C ILE A 78 4.77 -2.03 -11.04
N GLY A 79 5.95 -1.44 -10.86
CA GLY A 79 6.51 -0.33 -11.62
C GLY A 79 6.45 1.01 -10.87
N ARG A 80 6.89 2.07 -11.56
CA ARG A 80 7.00 3.43 -10.99
C ARG A 80 5.65 3.95 -10.50
N ALA A 81 5.54 4.16 -9.20
CA ALA A 81 4.43 4.75 -8.46
C ALA A 81 4.83 4.86 -6.96
N GLU A 82 4.08 5.63 -6.18
CA GLU A 82 4.41 6.01 -4.80
C GLU A 82 3.17 5.99 -3.90
N HIS A 83 3.37 5.90 -2.58
CA HIS A 83 2.30 5.91 -1.57
C HIS A 83 1.18 4.90 -1.88
N PRO A 84 1.49 3.59 -2.00
CA PRO A 84 0.49 2.56 -2.23
C PRO A 84 -0.55 2.50 -1.12
N VAL A 85 -1.81 2.36 -1.48
CA VAL A 85 -2.89 1.95 -0.59
C VAL A 85 -3.72 0.86 -1.25
N TRP A 86 -4.10 -0.16 -0.47
CA TRP A 86 -4.91 -1.25 -0.98
C TRP A 86 -6.37 -0.84 -1.15
N SER A 87 -6.95 -1.31 -2.25
CA SER A 87 -8.40 -1.47 -2.36
C SER A 87 -8.91 -2.51 -1.33
N PRO A 88 -10.14 -2.39 -0.82
CA PRO A 88 -10.67 -3.31 0.20
C PRO A 88 -10.79 -4.77 -0.25
N ASP A 89 -10.86 -5.03 -1.56
CA ASP A 89 -10.90 -6.37 -2.14
C ASP A 89 -9.50 -6.97 -2.36
N GLY A 90 -8.43 -6.22 -2.07
CA GLY A 90 -7.05 -6.67 -2.23
C GLY A 90 -6.59 -6.81 -3.69
N ARG A 91 -7.39 -6.40 -4.68
CA ARG A 91 -7.06 -6.59 -6.10
C ARG A 91 -6.24 -5.45 -6.70
N TYR A 92 -6.45 -4.24 -6.20
CA TYR A 92 -5.82 -3.03 -6.71
C TYR A 92 -4.99 -2.33 -5.66
N LEU A 93 -3.87 -1.76 -6.09
CA LEU A 93 -3.16 -0.72 -5.38
C LEU A 93 -3.51 0.64 -5.98
N ILE A 94 -3.98 1.56 -5.14
CA ILE A 94 -4.15 2.95 -5.52
C ILE A 94 -2.85 3.65 -5.12
N ALA A 95 -2.22 4.32 -6.07
CA ALA A 95 -0.93 4.95 -5.87
C ALA A 95 -0.85 6.25 -6.66
N MET A 96 0.03 7.15 -6.24
CA MET A 96 0.30 8.40 -6.95
C MET A 96 1.52 8.24 -7.86
N ILE A 97 1.50 8.91 -8.99
CA ILE A 97 2.67 9.12 -9.84
C ILE A 97 2.94 10.61 -9.84
N THR A 98 4.14 11.00 -9.43
CA THR A 98 4.56 12.37 -9.22
C THR A 98 5.51 12.84 -10.32
N GLU A 99 5.41 14.12 -10.61
CA GLU A 99 6.34 14.88 -11.44
C GLU A 99 6.92 15.99 -10.56
N ASP A 100 8.23 16.22 -10.67
CA ASP A 100 8.94 17.24 -9.91
C ASP A 100 10.04 17.90 -10.77
N ASP A 101 10.49 19.09 -10.35
CA ASP A 101 11.60 19.82 -10.94
C ASP A 101 12.90 19.73 -10.11
N GLY A 102 12.96 18.77 -9.18
CA GLY A 102 14.01 18.63 -8.17
C GLY A 102 13.85 19.53 -6.93
N HIS A 103 12.88 20.45 -6.92
CA HIS A 103 12.59 21.34 -5.79
C HIS A 103 11.16 21.21 -5.29
N HIS A 104 10.19 21.10 -6.19
CA HIS A 104 8.77 21.00 -5.88
C HIS A 104 8.09 19.92 -6.72
N ILE A 105 7.00 19.36 -6.19
CA ILE A 105 6.06 18.57 -6.98
C ILE A 105 5.37 19.52 -7.94
N THR A 106 5.50 19.27 -9.24
CA THR A 106 4.91 20.06 -10.32
C THR A 106 3.66 19.42 -10.90
N GLY A 107 3.44 18.13 -10.62
CA GLY A 107 2.27 17.38 -11.06
C GLY A 107 2.11 16.09 -10.27
N SER A 108 0.87 15.61 -10.13
CA SER A 108 0.64 14.25 -9.67
C SER A 108 -0.74 13.73 -10.06
N GLU A 109 -0.76 12.44 -10.40
CA GLU A 109 -1.94 11.71 -10.83
C GLU A 109 -2.10 10.41 -10.04
N LEU A 110 -3.34 10.06 -9.71
CA LEU A 110 -3.67 8.79 -9.05
C LEU A 110 -4.02 7.72 -10.06
N TYR A 111 -3.52 6.52 -9.79
CA TYR A 111 -3.79 5.33 -10.57
C TYR A 111 -4.27 4.20 -9.66
N ALA A 112 -5.24 3.42 -10.12
CA ALA A 112 -5.47 2.07 -9.62
C ALA A 112 -4.63 1.10 -10.45
N ILE A 113 -3.89 0.21 -9.79
CA ILE A 113 -2.97 -0.73 -10.43
C ILE A 113 -3.41 -2.14 -10.04
N ASP A 114 -3.82 -2.94 -11.01
CA ASP A 114 -4.20 -4.34 -10.81
C ASP A 114 -2.93 -5.15 -10.51
N ILE A 115 -2.86 -5.77 -9.33
CA ILE A 115 -1.63 -6.41 -8.85
C ILE A 115 -1.28 -7.70 -9.58
N THR A 116 -2.24 -8.31 -10.29
CA THR A 116 -2.00 -9.54 -11.05
C THR A 116 -1.51 -9.26 -12.46
N THR A 117 -2.02 -8.18 -13.08
CA THR A 117 -1.74 -7.86 -14.48
C THR A 117 -0.79 -6.67 -14.66
N ALA A 118 -0.48 -5.95 -13.57
CA ALA A 118 0.18 -4.64 -13.59
C ALA A 118 -0.53 -3.57 -14.43
N GLN A 119 -1.78 -3.82 -14.85
CA GLN A 119 -2.57 -2.86 -15.62
C GLN A 119 -2.90 -1.64 -14.76
N ARG A 120 -2.74 -0.45 -15.34
CA ARG A 120 -3.00 0.84 -14.68
C ARG A 120 -4.28 1.48 -15.20
N PHE A 121 -5.08 2.02 -14.29
CA PHE A 121 -6.29 2.77 -14.55
C PHE A 121 -6.14 4.18 -13.98
N HIS A 122 -6.17 5.19 -14.84
CA HIS A 122 -5.98 6.59 -14.45
C HIS A 122 -7.25 7.15 -13.81
N LEU A 123 -7.18 7.49 -12.51
CA LEU A 123 -8.34 7.91 -11.73
C LEU A 123 -8.60 9.42 -11.81
N THR A 124 -7.55 10.23 -11.90
CA THR A 124 -7.61 11.70 -11.85
C THR A 124 -7.42 12.38 -13.21
N ALA A 125 -7.57 11.65 -14.32
CA ALA A 125 -7.36 12.15 -15.68
C ALA A 125 -8.17 13.39 -16.10
N HIS A 126 -9.14 13.81 -15.30
CA HIS A 126 -10.13 14.84 -15.64
C HIS A 126 -10.20 15.94 -14.58
N THR A 127 -9.10 16.17 -13.87
CA THR A 127 -8.96 17.22 -12.86
C THR A 127 -7.62 17.92 -13.04
N ASP A 128 -7.58 19.23 -12.78
CA ASP A 128 -6.35 20.03 -12.81
C ASP A 128 -5.61 20.04 -11.45
N LEU A 129 -6.06 19.21 -10.49
CA LEU A 129 -5.48 19.09 -9.15
C LEU A 129 -4.22 18.22 -9.16
N ILE A 130 -3.23 18.55 -8.32
CA ILE A 130 -2.09 17.69 -8.01
C ILE A 130 -2.53 16.69 -6.94
N ALA A 131 -2.91 15.48 -7.36
CA ALA A 131 -3.55 14.52 -6.47
C ALA A 131 -2.53 13.67 -5.68
N LEU A 132 -2.36 13.97 -4.39
CA LEU A 132 -1.39 13.32 -3.51
C LEU A 132 -2.02 12.52 -2.37
N HIS A 133 -1.24 11.57 -1.85
CA HIS A 133 -1.50 10.85 -0.60
C HIS A 133 -2.90 10.20 -0.57
N PRO A 134 -3.17 9.25 -1.47
CA PRO A 134 -4.50 8.66 -1.61
C PRO A 134 -4.89 7.83 -0.38
N THR A 135 -6.19 7.72 -0.13
CA THR A 135 -6.77 6.69 0.74
C THR A 135 -8.11 6.23 0.18
N VAL A 136 -8.45 4.96 0.37
CA VAL A 136 -9.66 4.33 -0.20
C VAL A 136 -10.71 4.15 0.89
N SER A 137 -11.98 4.42 0.55
CA SER A 137 -13.08 4.16 1.48
C SER A 137 -13.23 2.67 1.78
N PRO A 138 -13.71 2.28 2.98
CA PRO A 138 -13.88 0.87 3.34
C PRO A 138 -14.80 0.06 2.41
N ASP A 139 -15.73 0.73 1.73
CA ASP A 139 -16.62 0.12 0.72
C ASP A 139 -16.02 0.09 -0.69
N GLY A 140 -14.80 0.62 -0.89
CA GLY A 140 -14.06 0.63 -2.15
C GLY A 140 -14.57 1.63 -3.19
N ARG A 141 -15.58 2.44 -2.87
CA ARG A 141 -16.27 3.29 -3.85
C ARG A 141 -15.68 4.67 -4.00
N LYS A 142 -14.81 5.10 -3.08
CA LYS A 142 -14.25 6.44 -3.08
C LYS A 142 -12.76 6.43 -2.80
N VAL A 143 -12.10 7.44 -3.35
CA VAL A 143 -10.73 7.80 -3.00
C VAL A 143 -10.73 9.22 -2.46
N ALA A 144 -10.06 9.43 -1.33
CA ALA A 144 -9.71 10.76 -0.84
C ALA A 144 -8.24 11.05 -1.14
N PHE A 145 -7.92 12.32 -1.43
CA PHE A 145 -6.57 12.77 -1.77
C PHE A 145 -6.40 14.24 -1.42
N GLY A 146 -5.17 14.65 -1.16
CA GLY A 146 -4.80 16.05 -0.94
C GLY A 146 -4.34 16.73 -2.22
N ASP A 147 -4.42 18.05 -2.25
CA ASP A 147 -3.76 18.89 -3.24
C ASP A 147 -2.91 19.95 -2.52
N PRO A 148 -1.58 19.95 -2.72
CA PRO A 148 -0.68 20.87 -2.04
C PRO A 148 -0.94 22.34 -2.39
N ASP A 149 -1.42 22.64 -3.60
CA ASP A 149 -1.63 24.03 -4.06
C ASP A 149 -2.83 24.66 -3.35
N THR A 150 -3.90 23.89 -3.17
CA THR A 150 -5.10 24.38 -2.49
C THR A 150 -5.12 24.10 -0.99
N GLY A 151 -4.27 23.18 -0.51
CA GLY A 151 -4.22 22.74 0.89
C GLY A 151 -5.48 21.99 1.35
N ARG A 152 -6.27 21.46 0.41
CA ARG A 152 -7.56 20.80 0.68
C ARG A 152 -7.48 19.30 0.47
N ILE A 153 -8.42 18.59 1.11
CA ILE A 153 -8.68 17.18 0.87
C ILE A 153 -9.93 17.08 -0.01
N TYR A 154 -9.81 16.35 -1.11
CA TYR A 154 -10.88 16.06 -2.06
C TYR A 154 -11.31 14.60 -1.94
N THR A 155 -12.51 14.30 -2.43
CA THR A 155 -12.97 12.91 -2.60
C THR A 155 -13.52 12.73 -4.00
N MET A 156 -13.24 11.59 -4.63
CA MET A 156 -13.85 11.19 -5.90
C MET A 156 -14.54 9.84 -5.75
N THR A 157 -15.50 9.56 -6.61
CA THR A 157 -16.09 8.22 -6.74
C THR A 157 -15.31 7.43 -7.77
N ILE A 158 -14.90 6.21 -7.43
CA ILE A 158 -14.25 5.26 -8.33
C ILE A 158 -15.24 4.11 -8.63
N ARG A 159 -15.21 3.60 -9.87
CA ARG A 159 -16.15 2.58 -10.37
C ARG A 159 -15.41 1.33 -10.78
#